data_AF-A0A7K3PUE7-F1
#
_entry.id   AF-A0A7K3PUE7-F1
#
_cell.length_a   1.000
_cell.length_b   1.000
_cell.length_c   1.000
_cell.angle_alpha   90.00
_cell.angle_beta   90.00
_cell.angle_gamma   90.00
#
_symmetry.space_group_name_H-M   'P 1'
#
loop_
_entity.id
_entity.type
_entity.pdbx_description
1 polymer ?
#
loop_
_entity_poly.entity_id
_entity_poly.type
_entity_poly.pdbx_seq_one_letter_code
_entity_poly.pdbx_strand_id
1 'polypeptide(L)'
;ELSPAPAVPGPDGAPPEPRLLDSGPLAVAYSTGLSDGSQITTLTVRLRVAQPEPAEVTAVAGDRFLDSAGARTGQRVTVPIGGHDVPVRIVRSVRQLPGTGPEAPSARFGGALLVDLPALNRHLQAEYGAAVEPTEWWLRTGPGKTPEAAAGLRAFPDTAPAQVLVRDEVAERLHDDPFGAGPGAAFAAATLVAAALASVGFAVSAA
;
A
#
# COMPACT_ATOMS: atom_id res chain seq x y z
N GLU A 1 -7.43 -1.66 39.61
CA GLU A 1 -8.78 -1.41 39.07
C GLU A 1 -9.66 -2.62 39.34
N LEU A 2 -10.91 -2.40 39.75
CA LEU A 2 -11.89 -3.45 40.00
C LEU A 2 -12.37 -3.99 38.65
N SER A 3 -12.28 -5.31 38.43
CA SER A 3 -12.93 -5.95 37.28
C SER A 3 -14.42 -5.59 37.26
N PRO A 4 -15.00 -5.23 36.11
CA PRO A 4 -16.43 -4.98 36.02
C PRO A 4 -17.19 -6.25 36.41
N ALA A 5 -18.30 -6.08 37.15
CA ALA A 5 -19.15 -7.19 37.55
C ALA A 5 -19.67 -7.94 36.31
N PRO A 6 -19.70 -9.29 36.34
CA PRO A 6 -20.20 -10.07 35.21
C PRO A 6 -21.65 -9.70 34.91
N ALA A 7 -21.96 -9.53 33.62
CA ALA A 7 -23.31 -9.22 33.17
C ALA A 7 -24.25 -10.40 33.49
N VAL A 8 -25.35 -10.13 34.20
CA VAL A 8 -26.36 -11.12 34.54
C VAL A 8 -27.08 -11.58 33.25
N PRO A 9 -27.13 -12.90 32.96
CA PRO A 9 -27.87 -13.44 31.81
C PRO A 9 -29.36 -13.08 31.86
N GLY A 10 -30.01 -13.02 30.68
CA GLY A 10 -31.46 -12.89 30.61
C GLY A 10 -32.20 -14.13 31.15
N PRO A 11 -33.53 -14.05 31.36
CA PRO A 11 -34.34 -15.11 31.98
C PRO A 11 -34.24 -16.49 31.29
N ASP A 12 -33.86 -16.51 30.00
CA ASP A 12 -33.75 -17.74 29.20
C ASP A 12 -32.29 -18.17 28.92
N GLY A 13 -31.31 -17.64 29.66
CA GLY A 13 -29.88 -17.88 29.41
C GLY A 13 -29.32 -17.14 28.18
N ALA A 14 -30.16 -16.32 27.54
CA ALA A 14 -29.77 -15.45 26.43
C ALA A 14 -28.76 -14.38 26.89
N PRO A 15 -27.78 -14.04 26.04
CA PRO A 15 -26.82 -12.99 26.35
C PRO A 15 -27.54 -11.63 26.47
N PRO A 16 -27.21 -10.82 27.50
CA PRO A 16 -27.68 -9.45 27.59
C PRO A 16 -27.10 -8.59 26.45
N GLU A 17 -27.78 -7.47 26.16
CA GLU A 17 -27.31 -6.50 25.17
C GLU A 17 -25.89 -6.02 25.52
N PRO A 18 -24.94 -6.00 24.55
CA PRO A 18 -23.59 -5.49 24.78
C PRO A 18 -23.61 -4.05 25.24
N ARG A 19 -22.70 -3.69 26.16
CA ARG A 19 -22.63 -2.33 26.71
C ARG A 19 -21.29 -1.68 26.41
N LEU A 20 -21.34 -0.42 26.02
CA LEU A 20 -20.16 0.43 25.97
C LEU A 20 -19.72 0.76 27.40
N LEU A 21 -18.42 0.60 27.66
CA LEU A 21 -17.80 1.00 28.90
C LEU A 21 -17.29 2.43 28.75
N ASP A 22 -17.51 3.25 29.78
CA ASP A 22 -17.08 4.64 29.80
C ASP A 22 -15.60 4.71 30.20
N SER A 23 -14.74 4.21 29.31
CA SER A 23 -13.29 4.12 29.46
C SER A 23 -12.58 4.66 28.22
N GLY A 24 -11.35 5.17 28.38
CA GLY A 24 -10.43 5.37 27.26
C GLY A 24 -9.35 4.28 27.31
N PRO A 25 -9.11 3.48 26.24
CA PRO A 25 -9.76 3.40 24.92
C PRO A 25 -11.19 2.80 24.95
N LEU A 26 -11.88 2.87 23.79
CA LEU A 26 -13.23 2.31 23.59
C LEU A 26 -13.29 0.82 23.98
N ALA A 27 -14.11 0.48 24.97
CA ALA A 27 -14.30 -0.90 25.41
C ALA A 27 -15.79 -1.29 25.37
N VAL A 28 -16.04 -2.54 24.98
CA VAL A 28 -17.39 -3.12 24.91
C VAL A 28 -17.44 -4.38 25.77
N ALA A 29 -18.36 -4.41 26.73
CA ALA A 29 -18.66 -5.61 27.50
C ALA A 29 -19.76 -6.41 26.81
N TYR A 30 -19.51 -7.68 26.54
CA TYR A 30 -20.49 -8.62 25.97
C TYR A 30 -20.46 -9.95 26.72
N SER A 31 -21.53 -10.73 26.57
CA SER A 31 -21.64 -12.10 27.06
C SER A 31 -22.18 -12.96 25.92
N THR A 32 -21.86 -14.25 25.93
CA THR A 32 -22.30 -15.23 24.91
C THR A 32 -23.43 -16.13 25.41
N GLY A 33 -23.98 -15.85 26.60
CA GLY A 33 -24.99 -16.71 27.26
C GLY A 33 -24.36 -17.89 28.01
N LEU A 34 -25.20 -18.79 28.51
CA LEU A 34 -24.76 -20.04 29.15
C LEU A 34 -24.81 -21.22 28.17
N SER A 35 -23.80 -22.09 28.25
CA SER A 35 -23.77 -23.39 27.58
C SER A 35 -23.82 -24.51 28.63
N ASP A 36 -24.52 -25.60 28.33
CA ASP A 36 -24.58 -26.80 29.15
C ASP A 36 -23.35 -27.72 29.00
N GLY A 37 -22.39 -27.32 28.15
CA GLY A 37 -21.15 -28.04 27.91
C GLY A 37 -21.31 -29.32 27.09
N SER A 38 -22.51 -29.63 26.59
CA SER A 38 -22.77 -30.85 25.81
C SER A 38 -22.16 -30.82 24.40
N GLN A 39 -21.91 -29.62 23.85
CA GLN A 39 -21.35 -29.44 22.51
C GLN A 39 -20.29 -28.34 22.47
N ILE A 40 -19.17 -28.62 21.79
CA ILE A 40 -18.16 -27.60 21.47
C ILE A 40 -18.73 -26.72 20.36
N THR A 41 -19.05 -25.47 20.70
CA THR A 41 -19.58 -24.48 19.74
C THR A 41 -18.52 -23.42 19.46
N THR A 42 -18.20 -23.20 18.19
CA THR A 42 -17.39 -22.04 17.78
C THR A 42 -18.30 -20.83 17.63
N LEU A 43 -18.00 -19.76 18.35
CA LEU A 43 -18.73 -18.50 18.26
C LEU A 43 -17.85 -17.42 17.64
N THR A 44 -18.36 -16.69 16.65
CA THR A 44 -17.69 -15.53 16.07
C THR A 44 -18.38 -14.26 16.55
N VAL A 45 -17.68 -13.46 17.35
CA VAL A 45 -18.15 -12.14 17.77
C VAL A 45 -17.62 -11.11 16.79
N ARG A 46 -18.52 -10.36 16.13
CA ARG A 46 -18.15 -9.28 15.21
C ARG A 46 -18.68 -7.96 15.72
N LEU A 47 -17.77 -7.07 16.11
CA LEU A 47 -18.10 -5.68 16.39
C LEU A 47 -18.19 -4.93 15.06
N ARG A 48 -19.36 -4.32 14.78
CA ARG A 48 -19.55 -3.43 13.63
C ARG A 48 -19.95 -2.06 14.14
N VAL A 49 -19.25 -1.03 13.68
CA VAL A 49 -19.71 0.35 13.85
C VAL A 49 -20.62 0.67 12.67
N ALA A 50 -21.81 1.19 12.92
CA ALA A 50 -22.64 1.71 11.85
C ALA A 50 -21.89 2.86 11.18
N GLN A 51 -21.51 2.68 9.92
CA GLN A 51 -20.87 3.70 9.10
C GLN A 51 -21.87 4.19 8.05
N PRO A 52 -21.79 5.47 7.63
CA PRO A 52 -22.51 5.93 6.46
C PRO A 52 -22.22 5.02 5.27
N GLU A 53 -23.21 4.83 4.41
CA GLU A 53 -23.05 4.02 3.19
C GLU A 53 -21.77 4.45 2.46
N PRO A 54 -20.90 3.50 2.07
CA PRO A 54 -19.68 3.82 1.36
C PRO A 54 -20.02 4.66 0.13
N ALA A 55 -19.42 5.85 0.06
CA ALA A 55 -19.51 6.63 -1.17
C ALA A 55 -18.93 5.78 -2.30
N GLU A 56 -19.54 5.87 -3.47
CA GLU A 56 -19.04 5.18 -4.66
C GLU A 56 -17.53 5.41 -4.85
N VAL A 57 -16.80 4.34 -5.13
CA VAL A 57 -15.36 4.42 -5.38
C VAL A 57 -15.13 5.18 -6.69
N THR A 58 -14.54 6.37 -6.60
CA THR A 58 -14.20 7.20 -7.76
C THR A 58 -12.73 7.08 -8.12
N ALA A 59 -12.43 7.26 -9.41
CA ALA A 59 -11.07 7.22 -9.88
C ALA A 59 -10.71 8.26 -10.94
N VAL A 60 -9.41 8.58 -10.98
CA VAL A 60 -8.76 9.27 -12.08
C VAL A 60 -7.97 8.25 -12.89
N ALA A 61 -8.27 8.14 -14.18
CA ALA A 61 -7.62 7.19 -15.09
C ALA A 61 -6.53 7.85 -15.93
N GLY A 62 -5.44 7.13 -16.18
CA GLY A 62 -4.49 7.47 -17.24
C GLY A 62 -5.07 7.19 -18.63
N ASP A 63 -4.67 7.93 -19.66
CA ASP A 63 -5.13 7.72 -21.04
C ASP A 63 -4.92 6.26 -21.50
N ARG A 64 -3.74 5.68 -21.23
CA ARG A 64 -3.44 4.26 -21.54
C ARG A 64 -4.39 3.27 -20.86
N PHE A 65 -4.87 3.59 -19.66
CA PHE A 65 -5.86 2.77 -18.96
C PHE A 65 -7.20 2.80 -19.68
N LEU A 66 -7.64 3.98 -20.11
CA LEU A 66 -8.87 4.12 -20.87
C LEU A 66 -8.81 3.34 -22.19
N ASP A 67 -7.71 3.47 -22.93
CA ASP A 67 -7.51 2.78 -24.19
C ASP A 67 -7.48 1.25 -24.01
N SER A 68 -6.74 0.76 -23.01
CA SER A 68 -6.59 -0.68 -22.76
C SER A 68 -7.88 -1.32 -22.24
N ALA A 69 -8.63 -0.60 -21.41
CA ALA A 69 -9.88 -1.09 -20.83
C ALA A 69 -11.11 -0.85 -21.72
N GLY A 70 -10.96 -0.13 -22.83
CA GLY A 70 -12.10 0.33 -23.64
C GLY A 70 -13.07 1.21 -22.85
N ALA A 71 -12.53 1.97 -21.90
CA ALA A 71 -13.29 2.76 -20.93
C ALA A 71 -13.23 4.26 -21.25
N ARG A 72 -14.09 5.04 -20.59
CA ARG A 72 -14.18 6.49 -20.79
C ARG A 72 -14.59 7.20 -19.50
N THR A 73 -14.24 8.47 -19.40
CA THR A 73 -14.67 9.33 -18.28
C THR A 73 -16.19 9.33 -18.16
N GLY A 74 -16.70 9.22 -16.94
CA GLY A 74 -18.11 9.05 -16.58
C GLY A 74 -18.55 7.58 -16.46
N GLN A 75 -17.81 6.64 -17.05
CA GLN A 75 -18.15 5.22 -17.03
C GLN A 75 -17.81 4.58 -15.67
N ARG A 76 -18.63 3.59 -15.28
CA ARG A 76 -18.31 2.65 -14.21
C ARG A 76 -17.66 1.41 -14.79
N VAL A 77 -16.50 1.03 -14.25
CA VAL A 77 -15.71 -0.12 -14.65
C VAL A 77 -15.46 -1.00 -13.44
N THR A 78 -15.45 -2.32 -13.61
CA THR A 78 -15.07 -3.25 -12.56
C THR A 78 -13.57 -3.50 -12.64
N VAL A 79 -12.86 -3.29 -11.53
CA VAL A 79 -11.41 -3.42 -11.45
C VAL A 79 -11.05 -4.41 -10.35
N PRO A 80 -10.22 -5.43 -10.62
CA PRO A 80 -9.74 -6.33 -9.60
C PRO A 80 -8.72 -5.61 -8.70
N ILE A 81 -9.05 -5.45 -7.41
CA ILE A 81 -8.21 -4.80 -6.40
C ILE A 81 -8.20 -5.67 -5.15
N GLY A 82 -7.01 -6.04 -4.66
CA GLY A 82 -6.88 -6.88 -3.47
C GLY A 82 -7.54 -8.27 -3.60
N GLY A 83 -7.68 -8.78 -4.83
CA GLY A 83 -8.37 -10.06 -5.10
C GLY A 83 -9.89 -9.95 -5.20
N HIS A 84 -10.46 -8.74 -5.14
CA HIS A 84 -11.90 -8.50 -5.21
C HIS A 84 -12.28 -7.59 -6.38
N ASP A 85 -13.47 -7.81 -6.92
CA ASP A 85 -14.02 -7.01 -8.02
C ASP A 85 -14.64 -5.72 -7.49
N VAL A 86 -13.97 -4.59 -7.72
CA VAL A 86 -14.42 -3.29 -7.21
C VAL A 86 -15.05 -2.48 -8.34
N PRO A 87 -16.32 -2.06 -8.22
CA PRO A 87 -16.93 -1.13 -9.16
C PRO A 87 -16.38 0.29 -8.92
N VAL A 88 -15.74 0.85 -9.94
CA VAL A 88 -15.08 2.15 -9.89
C VAL A 88 -15.65 3.08 -10.96
N ARG A 89 -16.04 4.30 -10.60
CA ARG A 89 -16.43 5.33 -11.56
C ARG A 89 -15.26 6.22 -11.91
N ILE A 90 -14.96 6.29 -13.21
CA ILE A 90 -13.91 7.16 -13.74
C ILE A 90 -14.47 8.58 -13.78
N VAL A 91 -14.07 9.44 -12.86
CA VAL A 91 -14.58 10.82 -12.79
C VAL A 91 -13.74 11.80 -13.60
N ARG A 92 -12.49 11.42 -13.92
CA ARG A 92 -11.57 12.25 -14.70
C ARG A 92 -10.52 11.39 -15.39
N SER A 93 -9.97 11.92 -16.47
CA SER A 93 -8.76 11.39 -17.11
C SER A 93 -7.60 12.37 -17.01
N VAL A 94 -6.39 11.80 -16.98
CA VAL A 94 -5.12 12.51 -17.10
C VAL A 94 -4.25 11.78 -18.10
N ARG A 95 -3.32 12.50 -18.73
CA ARG A 95 -2.38 11.88 -19.67
C ARG A 95 -1.62 10.72 -19.02
N GLN A 96 -1.15 10.94 -17.80
CA GLN A 96 -0.34 9.98 -17.08
C GLN A 96 -0.37 10.26 -15.58
N LEU A 97 -0.26 9.22 -14.76
CA LEU A 97 -0.06 9.35 -13.32
C LEU A 97 1.44 9.39 -12.99
N PRO A 98 1.83 10.03 -11.87
CA PRO A 98 3.22 10.00 -11.41
C PRO A 98 3.75 8.57 -11.25
N GLY A 99 4.97 8.31 -11.71
CA GLY A 99 5.59 6.98 -11.63
C GLY A 99 5.06 5.94 -12.61
N THR A 100 4.15 6.30 -13.52
CA THR A 100 3.53 5.36 -14.49
C THR A 100 3.87 5.71 -15.95
N GLY A 101 5.06 6.30 -16.16
CA GLY A 101 5.51 6.72 -17.49
C GLY A 101 6.07 5.58 -18.32
N PRO A 102 6.41 5.85 -19.59
CA PRO A 102 6.95 4.85 -20.52
C PRO A 102 8.21 4.14 -19.99
N GLU A 103 9.02 4.85 -19.21
CA GLU A 103 10.26 4.35 -18.60
C GLU A 103 10.00 3.50 -17.34
N ALA A 104 8.79 3.55 -16.77
CA ALA A 104 8.48 2.82 -15.55
C ALA A 104 8.30 1.32 -15.83
N PRO A 105 8.65 0.41 -14.91
CA PRO A 105 8.36 -1.01 -15.05
C PRO A 105 6.88 -1.32 -15.31
N SER A 106 5.99 -0.43 -14.86
CA SER A 106 4.55 -0.50 -15.06
C SER A 106 4.09 -0.20 -16.48
N ALA A 107 4.96 0.36 -17.34
CA ALA A 107 4.66 0.70 -18.72
C ALA A 107 4.27 -0.50 -19.59
N ARG A 108 4.64 -1.72 -19.17
CA ARG A 108 4.22 -2.96 -19.86
C ARG A 108 2.76 -3.33 -19.60
N PHE A 109 2.12 -2.75 -18.58
CA PHE A 109 0.74 -3.04 -18.22
C PHE A 109 -0.25 -2.14 -18.96
N GLY A 110 -1.54 -2.37 -18.73
CA GLY A 110 -2.64 -1.65 -19.36
C GLY A 110 -2.84 -0.22 -18.86
N GLY A 111 -1.84 0.46 -18.28
CA GLY A 111 -1.98 1.81 -17.72
C GLY A 111 -2.20 1.84 -16.20
N ALA A 112 -2.70 2.96 -15.69
CA ALA A 112 -2.82 3.20 -14.25
C ALA A 112 -4.12 3.93 -13.86
N LEU A 113 -4.54 3.69 -12.62
CA LEU A 113 -5.76 4.21 -12.02
C LEU A 113 -5.43 4.74 -10.61
N LEU A 114 -5.88 5.96 -10.30
CA LEU A 114 -5.78 6.55 -8.97
C LEU A 114 -7.16 6.53 -8.31
N VAL A 115 -7.25 5.88 -7.15
CA VAL A 115 -8.50 5.70 -6.39
C VAL A 115 -8.38 6.33 -5.00
N ASP A 116 -9.50 6.73 -4.43
CA ASP A 116 -9.55 7.14 -3.03
C ASP A 116 -9.46 5.92 -2.10
N LEU A 117 -8.33 5.76 -1.41
CA LEU A 117 -8.06 4.61 -0.56
C LEU A 117 -9.09 4.44 0.59
N PRO A 118 -9.50 5.51 1.31
CA PRO A 118 -10.59 5.42 2.29
C PRO A 118 -11.93 4.94 1.71
N ALA A 119 -12.36 5.45 0.55
CA ALA A 119 -13.58 4.95 -0.10
C ALA A 119 -13.44 3.49 -0.54
N LEU A 120 -12.29 3.11 -1.11
CA LEU A 120 -11.98 1.74 -1.49
C LEU A 120 -12.05 0.79 -0.28
N ASN A 121 -11.35 1.11 0.82
CA ASN A 121 -11.35 0.26 2.00
C ASN A 121 -12.71 0.20 2.68
N ARG A 122 -13.53 1.28 2.64
CA ARG A 122 -14.93 1.19 3.10
C ARG A 122 -15.77 0.25 2.24
N HIS A 123 -15.60 0.29 0.92
CA HIS A 123 -16.30 -0.63 0.02
C HIS A 123 -15.88 -2.08 0.27
N LEU A 124 -14.57 -2.35 0.30
CA LEU A 124 -14.03 -3.70 0.56
C LEU A 124 -14.46 -4.24 1.93
N GLN A 125 -14.49 -3.38 2.95
CA GLN A 125 -14.89 -3.79 4.29
C GLN A 125 -16.39 -4.08 4.40
N ALA A 126 -17.23 -3.31 3.70
CA ALA A 126 -18.67 -3.50 3.68
C ALA A 126 -19.06 -4.79 2.94
N GLU A 127 -18.47 -5.02 1.77
CA GLU A 127 -18.87 -6.13 0.89
C GLU A 127 -18.14 -7.43 1.22
N TYR A 128 -16.83 -7.36 1.46
CA TYR A 128 -15.97 -8.54 1.60
C TYR A 128 -15.39 -8.72 3.02
N GLY A 129 -15.51 -7.72 3.89
CA GLY A 129 -14.83 -7.71 5.19
C GLY A 129 -13.30 -7.67 5.05
N ALA A 130 -12.81 -7.08 3.96
CA ALA A 130 -11.39 -6.99 3.60
C ALA A 130 -10.94 -5.53 3.49
N ALA A 131 -9.63 -5.31 3.48
CA ALA A 131 -9.00 -4.02 3.21
C ALA A 131 -7.68 -4.23 2.46
N VAL A 132 -7.21 -3.19 1.76
CA VAL A 132 -5.85 -3.14 1.23
C VAL A 132 -4.99 -2.21 2.09
N GLU A 133 -3.78 -2.67 2.37
CA GLU A 133 -2.78 -1.93 3.16
C GLU A 133 -1.99 -0.96 2.27
N PRO A 134 -1.65 0.24 2.76
CA PRO A 134 -0.71 1.13 2.08
C PRO A 134 0.65 0.44 1.90
N THR A 135 1.17 0.40 0.68
CA THR A 135 2.50 -0.16 0.40
C THR A 135 3.62 0.88 0.52
N GLU A 136 3.28 2.16 0.41
CA GLU A 136 4.22 3.28 0.47
C GLU A 136 3.55 4.53 1.03
N TRP A 137 4.32 5.37 1.71
CA TRP A 137 3.88 6.67 2.21
C TRP A 137 4.67 7.78 1.53
N TRP A 138 3.97 8.69 0.86
CA TRP A 138 4.57 9.89 0.28
C TRP A 138 4.36 11.07 1.22
N LEU A 139 5.45 11.59 1.77
CA LEU A 139 5.42 12.71 2.71
C LEU A 139 5.92 14.00 2.04
N ARG A 140 5.20 15.08 2.28
CA ARG A 140 5.67 16.44 2.01
C ARG A 140 5.99 17.10 3.35
N THR A 141 7.26 17.44 3.54
CA THR A 141 7.76 18.12 4.72
C THR A 141 7.59 19.64 4.58
N GLY A 142 7.64 20.35 5.71
CA GLY A 142 7.75 21.81 5.71
C GLY A 142 9.09 22.26 5.08
N PRO A 143 9.19 23.51 4.61
CA PRO A 143 10.43 24.05 4.06
C PRO A 143 11.62 23.87 5.03
N GLY A 144 12.73 23.29 4.54
CA GLY A 144 13.92 23.03 5.35
C GLY A 144 13.79 21.91 6.40
N LYS A 145 12.64 21.23 6.49
CA LYS A 145 12.37 20.19 7.51
C LYS A 145 12.64 18.76 7.05
N THR A 146 13.04 18.56 5.80
CA THR A 146 13.33 17.23 5.25
C THR A 146 14.39 16.45 6.04
N PRO A 147 15.55 17.03 6.41
CA PRO A 147 16.57 16.30 7.16
C PRO A 147 16.09 15.86 8.55
N GLU A 148 15.37 16.75 9.25
CA GLU A 148 14.79 16.48 10.57
C GLU A 148 13.74 15.35 10.49
N ALA A 149 12.83 15.42 9.53
CA ALA A 149 11.80 14.40 9.33
C ALA A 149 12.41 13.04 8.94
N ALA A 150 13.41 13.03 8.05
CA ALA A 150 14.10 11.82 7.65
C ALA A 150 14.86 11.18 8.82
N ALA A 151 15.55 11.98 9.63
CA ALA A 151 16.23 11.50 10.83
C ALA A 151 15.23 10.90 11.85
N GLY A 152 14.10 11.59 12.08
CA GLY A 152 13.04 11.09 12.96
C GLY A 152 12.44 9.78 12.48
N LEU A 153 12.11 9.67 11.18
CA LEU A 153 11.57 8.45 10.59
C LEU A 153 12.56 7.29 10.64
N ARG A 154 13.85 7.54 10.39
CA ARG A 154 14.92 6.52 10.47
C ARG A 154 15.18 6.06 11.90
N ALA A 155 14.95 6.91 12.89
CA ALA A 155 15.09 6.57 14.30
C ALA A 155 13.82 5.90 14.87
N PHE A 156 12.71 5.85 14.11
CA PHE A 156 11.46 5.29 14.59
C PHE A 156 11.55 3.76 14.70
N PRO A 157 11.17 3.14 15.84
CA PRO A 157 11.41 1.72 16.09
C PRO A 157 10.84 0.75 15.04
N ASP A 158 9.68 1.08 14.48
CA ASP A 158 8.98 0.22 13.52
C ASP A 158 9.30 0.54 12.05
N THR A 159 10.23 1.46 11.81
CA THR A 159 10.64 1.87 10.46
C THR A 159 12.08 1.45 10.21
N ALA A 160 12.31 0.59 9.23
CA ALA A 160 13.68 0.28 8.84
C ALA A 160 14.33 1.53 8.19
N PRO A 161 15.51 1.99 8.64
CA PRO A 161 16.12 3.23 8.13
C PRO A 161 16.29 3.25 6.60
N ALA A 162 16.58 2.09 6.01
CA ALA A 162 16.76 1.93 4.56
C ALA A 162 15.46 2.11 3.75
N GLN A 163 14.29 2.02 4.38
CA GLN A 163 12.99 2.26 3.74
C GLN A 163 12.67 3.77 3.64
N VAL A 164 13.41 4.63 4.35
CA VAL A 164 13.21 6.08 4.30
C VAL A 164 13.99 6.67 3.13
N LEU A 165 13.29 6.87 2.01
CA LEU A 165 13.83 7.48 0.80
C LEU A 165 13.60 9.00 0.82
N VAL A 166 14.70 9.76 0.71
CA VAL A 166 14.67 11.22 0.56
C VAL A 166 15.05 11.55 -0.87
N ARG A 167 14.15 12.24 -1.58
CA ARG A 167 14.32 12.54 -3.02
C ARG A 167 15.67 13.20 -3.35
N ASP A 168 16.08 14.19 -2.56
CA ASP A 168 17.31 14.95 -2.83
C ASP A 168 18.56 14.08 -2.58
N GLU A 169 18.57 13.27 -1.52
CA GLU A 169 19.64 12.30 -1.25
C GLU A 169 19.74 11.23 -2.36
N VAL A 170 18.60 10.79 -2.92
CA VAL A 170 18.57 9.85 -4.03
C VAL A 170 19.09 10.50 -5.31
N ALA A 171 18.72 11.76 -5.57
CA ALA A 171 19.20 12.50 -6.73
C ALA A 171 20.71 12.75 -6.67
N GLU A 172 21.24 13.14 -5.51
CA GLU A 172 22.68 13.30 -5.27
C GLU A 172 23.43 11.99 -5.47
N ARG A 173 22.91 10.87 -4.91
CA ARG A 173 23.52 9.56 -5.11
C ARG A 173 23.54 9.12 -6.58
N LEU A 174 22.45 9.35 -7.31
CA LEU A 174 22.39 9.04 -8.74
C LEU A 174 23.27 9.97 -9.57
N HIS A 175 23.54 11.19 -9.09
CA HIS A 175 24.49 12.10 -9.72
C HIS A 175 25.94 11.62 -9.54
N ASP A 176 26.30 11.20 -8.33
CA ASP A 176 27.65 10.78 -7.99
C ASP A 176 27.98 9.37 -8.51
N ASP A 177 27.00 8.47 -8.57
CA ASP A 177 27.12 7.13 -9.13
C ASP A 177 26.01 6.87 -10.18
N PRO A 178 26.18 7.38 -11.42
CA PRO A 178 25.17 7.28 -12.46
C PRO A 178 24.97 5.86 -12.99
N PHE A 179 25.91 4.95 -12.72
CA PHE A 179 25.92 3.60 -13.27
C PHE A 179 25.57 2.54 -12.22
N GLY A 180 25.78 2.80 -10.93
CA GLY A 180 25.66 1.79 -9.90
C GLY A 180 26.75 0.72 -10.01
N ALA A 181 26.90 -0.08 -8.95
CA ALA A 181 27.92 -1.13 -8.90
C ALA A 181 27.84 -2.18 -10.03
N GLY A 182 26.66 -2.42 -10.62
CA GLY A 182 26.46 -3.44 -11.65
C GLY A 182 27.07 -3.06 -13.01
N PRO A 183 26.48 -2.08 -13.73
CA PRO A 183 27.02 -1.57 -14.98
C PRO A 183 28.48 -1.06 -14.87
N GLY A 184 28.87 -0.46 -13.74
CA GLY A 184 30.25 -0.07 -13.49
C GLY A 184 31.24 -1.25 -13.57
N ALA A 185 30.91 -2.39 -12.97
CA ALA A 185 31.73 -3.60 -13.05
C ALA A 185 31.82 -4.15 -14.49
N ALA A 186 30.73 -4.07 -15.26
CA ALA A 186 30.71 -4.51 -16.65
C ALA A 186 31.65 -3.67 -17.54
N PHE A 187 31.70 -2.34 -17.34
CA PHE A 187 32.63 -1.48 -18.07
C PHE A 187 34.09 -1.71 -17.68
N ALA A 188 34.37 -1.95 -16.39
CA ALA A 188 35.71 -2.32 -15.95
C ALA A 188 36.18 -3.63 -16.61
N ALA A 189 35.29 -4.64 -16.67
CA ALA A 189 35.57 -5.89 -17.36
C ALA A 189 35.79 -5.68 -18.88
N ALA A 190 34.94 -4.89 -19.54
CA ALA A 190 35.10 -4.58 -20.96
C ALA A 190 36.42 -3.84 -21.25
N THR A 191 36.83 -2.94 -20.36
CA THR A 191 38.10 -2.21 -20.46
C THR A 191 39.30 -3.15 -20.33
N LEU A 192 39.24 -4.10 -19.38
CA LEU A 192 40.27 -5.14 -19.23
C LEU A 192 40.40 -6.02 -20.48
N VAL A 193 39.27 -6.45 -21.05
CA VAL A 193 39.25 -7.23 -22.29
C VAL A 193 39.83 -6.41 -23.45
N ALA A 194 39.44 -5.14 -23.60
CA ALA A 194 39.97 -4.26 -24.64
C ALA A 194 41.49 -4.05 -24.50
N ALA A 195 42.00 -3.86 -23.29
CA ALA A 195 43.44 -3.71 -23.02
C ALA A 195 44.23 -4.98 -23.36
N ALA A 196 43.67 -6.16 -23.08
CA ALA A 196 44.27 -7.44 -23.44
C ALA A 196 44.31 -7.63 -24.97
N LEU A 197 43.22 -7.30 -25.67
CA LEU A 197 43.16 -7.37 -27.14
C LEU A 197 44.14 -6.39 -27.79
N ALA A 198 44.24 -5.16 -27.25
CA ALA A 198 45.17 -4.16 -27.75
C ALA A 198 46.63 -4.57 -27.58
N SER A 199 47.00 -5.13 -26.42
CA SER A 199 48.38 -5.57 -26.15
C SER A 199 48.81 -6.73 -27.05
N VAL A 200 47.92 -7.68 -27.35
CA VAL A 200 48.17 -8.72 -28.37
C VAL A 200 48.37 -8.10 -29.76
N GLY A 201 47.52 -7.15 -30.15
CA GLY A 201 47.65 -6.45 -31.44
C GLY A 201 49.00 -5.71 -31.58
N PHE A 202 49.46 -5.04 -30.53
CA PHE A 202 50.79 -4.41 -30.51
C PHE A 202 51.93 -5.43 -30.61
N ALA A 203 51.84 -6.56 -29.92
CA ALA A 203 52.86 -7.60 -29.96
C ALA A 203 52.99 -8.22 -31.37
N VAL A 204 51.88 -8.48 -32.06
CA VAL A 204 51.88 -9.00 -33.43
C VAL A 204 52.43 -7.98 -34.43
N SER A 205 52.13 -6.68 -34.25
CA SER A 205 52.63 -5.63 -35.15
C SER A 205 54.13 -5.33 -34.98
N ALA A 206 54.74 -5.75 -33.87
CA ALA A 206 56.15 -5.51 -33.57
C ALA A 206 57.08 -6.67 -33.95
N ALA A 207 56.53 -7.81 -34.39
CA ALA A 207 57.24 -9.00 -34.87
C ALA A 207 57.39 -8.98 -36.39
#